data_AF-A0A2I8EZD0-F1
#
_entry.id   AF-A0A2I8EZD0-F1
#
_cell.length_a   1.000
_cell.length_b   1.000
_cell.length_c   1.000
_cell.angle_alpha   90.00
_cell.angle_beta   90.00
_cell.angle_gamma   90.00
#
_symmetry.space_group_name_H-M   'P 1'
#
loop_
_entity.id
_entity.type
_entity.pdbx_description
1 polymer ?
#
loop_
_entity_poly.entity_id
_entity_poly.type
_entity_poly.pdbx_seq_one_letter_code
_entity_poly.pdbx_strand_id
1 'polypeptide(L)'
;MDVSIVIIKPKPRAFIGSSKEGRKHAVALQALLSETMEVTVWHQGVFDPSTYTMDALIEEAHRSAFAILIFSPDDEVVIRGQEAIAARDNVVFEMGLFVGILGRKRVFAVVPADVGPFRVPTDLLGLSLATYGKRADGNLKAALGPASDDILNAASKILANDPEPGCAYMHTEESCHVIPIDRNRFSVVFQPPMRCTPALNFRDANGKSLTPHLIDCWTRYGFTVTLDLPADAKKLTFIADARPSEL
;
A
#
# COMPACT_ATOMS: atom_id res chain seq x y z
N MET A 1 21.83 13.83 -34.52
CA MET A 1 20.71 12.93 -34.18
C MET A 1 20.46 13.11 -32.70
N ASP A 2 19.42 13.86 -32.35
CA ASP A 2 19.00 14.00 -30.95
C ASP A 2 18.36 12.70 -30.50
N VAL A 3 18.97 12.03 -29.52
CA VAL A 3 18.41 10.87 -28.85
C VAL A 3 17.61 11.38 -27.66
N SER A 4 16.29 11.41 -27.80
CA SER A 4 15.37 11.72 -26.71
C SER A 4 15.25 10.50 -25.80
N ILE A 5 15.74 10.57 -24.57
CA ILE A 5 15.51 9.54 -23.55
C ILE A 5 14.09 9.74 -23.02
N VAL A 6 13.17 8.83 -23.36
CA VAL A 6 11.83 8.78 -22.76
C VAL A 6 11.95 8.05 -21.42
N ILE A 7 11.88 8.79 -20.32
CA ILE A 7 11.74 8.22 -18.98
C ILE A 7 10.28 7.77 -18.83
N ILE A 8 10.03 6.46 -18.95
CA ILE A 8 8.72 5.88 -18.66
C ILE A 8 8.60 5.79 -17.14
N LYS A 9 7.76 6.63 -16.52
CA LYS A 9 7.38 6.42 -15.12
C LYS A 9 6.49 5.18 -15.05
N PRO A 10 6.84 4.15 -14.26
CA PRO A 10 5.97 3.00 -14.08
C PRO A 10 4.64 3.44 -13.45
N LYS A 11 3.56 2.74 -13.78
CA LYS A 11 2.27 2.99 -13.14
C LYS A 11 2.39 2.66 -11.64
N PRO A 12 1.75 3.43 -10.76
CA PRO A 12 1.72 3.10 -9.34
C PRO A 12 1.01 1.77 -9.13
N ARG A 13 1.54 0.95 -8.21
CA ARG A 13 0.94 -0.34 -7.86
C ARG A 13 -0.21 -0.13 -6.89
N ALA A 14 -1.32 -0.82 -7.13
CA ALA A 14 -2.47 -0.80 -6.24
C ALA A 14 -2.98 -2.21 -5.97
N PHE A 15 -3.30 -2.48 -4.71
CA PHE A 15 -3.91 -3.72 -4.29
C PHE A 15 -5.41 -3.54 -4.07
N ILE A 16 -6.23 -4.50 -4.51
CA ILE A 16 -7.67 -4.55 -4.19
C ILE A 16 -7.99 -5.79 -3.34
N GLY A 17 -8.41 -5.54 -2.10
CA GLY A 17 -8.93 -6.56 -1.19
C GLY A 17 -10.46 -6.62 -1.20
N SER A 18 -11.01 -7.81 -1.08
CA SER A 18 -12.45 -8.04 -0.97
C SER A 18 -12.73 -9.40 -0.34
N SER A 19 -13.95 -9.59 0.16
CA SER A 19 -14.46 -10.93 0.45
C SER A 19 -14.64 -11.75 -0.85
N LYS A 20 -15.03 -13.01 -0.69
CA LYS A 20 -15.36 -13.88 -1.83
C LYS A 20 -16.59 -13.38 -2.58
N GLU A 21 -17.56 -12.86 -1.83
CA GLU A 21 -18.84 -12.31 -2.28
C GLU A 21 -18.64 -10.95 -2.99
N GLY A 22 -17.70 -10.16 -2.49
CA GLY A 22 -17.29 -8.86 -3.03
C GLY A 22 -16.46 -8.94 -4.32
N ARG A 23 -15.96 -10.12 -4.71
CA ARG A 23 -15.02 -10.34 -5.83
C ARG A 23 -15.43 -9.65 -7.13
N LYS A 24 -16.72 -9.71 -7.49
CA LYS A 24 -17.23 -9.10 -8.73
C LYS A 24 -17.04 -7.58 -8.77
N HIS A 25 -17.13 -6.92 -7.61
CA HIS A 25 -16.89 -5.48 -7.48
C HIS A 25 -15.40 -5.17 -7.57
N ALA A 26 -14.55 -5.98 -6.95
CA ALA A 26 -13.10 -5.84 -7.03
C ALA A 26 -12.58 -5.94 -8.47
N VAL A 27 -13.04 -6.93 -9.23
CA VAL A 27 -12.67 -7.12 -10.65
C VAL A 27 -13.23 -5.99 -11.52
N ALA A 28 -14.45 -5.52 -11.26
CA ALA A 28 -15.03 -4.39 -11.98
C ALA A 28 -14.24 -3.10 -11.75
N LEU A 29 -13.83 -2.84 -10.49
CA LEU A 29 -13.02 -1.68 -10.13
C LEU A 29 -11.61 -1.78 -10.70
N GLN A 30 -10.99 -2.96 -10.66
CA GLN A 30 -9.69 -3.21 -11.31
C GLN A 30 -9.70 -2.74 -12.76
N ALA A 31 -10.73 -3.11 -13.52
CA ALA A 31 -10.85 -2.74 -14.92
C ALA A 31 -10.92 -1.22 -15.15
N LEU A 32 -11.49 -0.46 -14.21
CA LEU A 32 -11.58 1.00 -14.30
C LEU A 32 -10.24 1.67 -13.95
N LEU A 33 -9.49 1.10 -13.01
CA LEU A 33 -8.23 1.67 -12.53
C LEU A 33 -7.00 1.30 -13.39
N SER A 34 -7.10 0.23 -14.20
CA SER A 34 -5.97 -0.36 -14.94
C SER A 34 -5.30 0.56 -15.96
N GLU A 35 -5.98 1.61 -16.43
CA GLU A 35 -5.36 2.60 -17.32
C GLU A 35 -4.32 3.45 -16.60
N THR A 36 -4.52 3.73 -15.30
CA THR A 36 -3.67 4.65 -14.52
C THR A 36 -2.77 3.91 -13.53
N MET A 37 -3.19 2.75 -13.05
CA MET A 37 -2.50 1.98 -12.00
C MET A 37 -2.20 0.55 -12.47
N GLU A 38 -1.16 -0.06 -11.91
CA GLU A 38 -0.95 -1.51 -12.00
C GLU A 38 -1.69 -2.17 -10.84
N VAL A 39 -2.83 -2.80 -11.14
CA VAL A 39 -3.80 -3.20 -10.11
C VAL A 39 -3.86 -4.72 -9.98
N THR A 40 -3.63 -5.21 -8.77
CA THR A 40 -3.75 -6.64 -8.41
C THR A 40 -4.94 -6.85 -7.49
N VAL A 41 -5.85 -7.75 -7.86
CA VAL A 41 -6.94 -8.19 -6.97
C VAL A 41 -6.48 -9.40 -6.16
N TRP A 42 -6.85 -9.45 -4.89
CA TRP A 42 -6.54 -10.53 -3.93
C TRP A 42 -6.44 -11.95 -4.50
N HIS A 43 -7.42 -12.36 -5.32
CA HIS A 43 -7.51 -13.74 -5.81
C HIS A 43 -6.71 -14.01 -7.10
N GLN A 44 -5.96 -13.03 -7.63
CA GLN A 44 -5.26 -13.12 -8.92
C GLN A 44 -3.78 -13.47 -8.76
N GLY A 45 -3.46 -14.48 -7.95
CA GLY A 45 -2.10 -14.98 -7.82
C GLY A 45 -1.26 -14.29 -6.75
N VAL A 46 -1.89 -13.62 -5.78
CA VAL A 46 -1.19 -13.15 -4.55
C VAL A 46 -0.77 -14.35 -3.67
N PHE A 47 -1.30 -15.55 -3.92
CA PHE A 47 -1.03 -16.76 -3.13
C PHE A 47 -0.63 -17.96 -3.99
N ASP A 48 0.46 -18.60 -3.60
CA ASP A 48 0.72 -20.00 -3.96
C ASP A 48 -0.26 -20.92 -3.20
N PRO A 49 -0.60 -22.11 -3.74
CA PRO A 49 -1.48 -23.08 -3.09
C PRO A 49 -0.81 -23.72 -1.83
N SER A 50 -0.66 -22.94 -0.77
CA SER A 50 -0.22 -23.36 0.59
C SER A 50 -0.06 -22.18 1.54
N THR A 51 -0.03 -20.94 1.05
CA THR A 51 0.39 -19.75 1.79
C THR A 51 -0.77 -18.75 1.92
N TYR A 52 -1.88 -19.12 2.57
CA TYR A 52 -2.86 -18.11 3.01
C TYR A 52 -2.34 -17.47 4.31
N THR A 53 -1.21 -16.80 4.26
CA THR A 53 -0.53 -16.25 5.45
C THR A 53 -0.56 -14.72 5.46
N MET A 54 -0.61 -14.19 6.68
CA MET A 54 -0.49 -12.76 6.97
C MET A 54 0.79 -12.14 6.37
N ASP A 55 1.82 -12.95 6.13
CA ASP A 55 3.10 -12.50 5.55
C ASP A 55 2.96 -12.04 4.10
N ALA A 56 2.20 -12.76 3.27
CA ALA A 56 1.97 -12.37 1.87
C ALA A 56 1.15 -11.07 1.75
N LEU A 57 0.21 -10.84 2.68
CA LEU A 57 -0.49 -9.55 2.82
C LEU A 57 0.48 -8.41 3.16
N ILE A 58 1.39 -8.67 4.11
CA ILE A 58 2.39 -7.70 4.53
C ILE A 58 3.31 -7.38 3.35
N GLU A 59 3.81 -8.38 2.63
CA GLU A 59 4.65 -8.19 1.45
C GLU A 59 3.95 -7.39 0.36
N GLU A 60 2.70 -7.73 0.02
CA GLU A 60 1.93 -7.01 -1.00
C GLU A 60 1.66 -5.56 -0.58
N ALA A 61 1.38 -5.33 0.71
CA ALA A 61 1.20 -3.99 1.24
C ALA A 61 2.43 -3.10 1.05
N HIS A 62 3.64 -3.64 1.14
CA HIS A 62 4.84 -2.84 0.93
C HIS A 62 5.27 -2.73 -0.53
N ARG A 63 4.79 -3.62 -1.41
CA ARG A 63 4.95 -3.51 -2.87
C ARG A 63 3.93 -2.55 -3.49
N SER A 64 2.83 -2.27 -2.78
CA SER A 64 1.75 -1.40 -3.23
C SER A 64 1.98 0.05 -2.83
N ALA A 65 1.54 0.99 -3.66
CA ALA A 65 1.44 2.39 -3.27
C ALA A 65 0.06 2.79 -2.75
N PHE A 66 -0.95 1.99 -3.11
CA PHE A 66 -2.32 2.17 -2.66
C PHE A 66 -2.98 0.83 -2.34
N ALA A 67 -3.92 0.85 -1.41
CA ALA A 67 -4.81 -0.28 -1.16
C ALA A 67 -6.26 0.18 -1.23
N ILE A 68 -7.10 -0.62 -1.87
CA ILE A 68 -8.53 -0.37 -1.99
C ILE A 68 -9.28 -1.59 -1.45
N LEU A 69 -10.11 -1.39 -0.44
CA LEU A 69 -10.84 -2.49 0.21
C LEU A 69 -12.32 -2.36 -0.11
N ILE A 70 -12.89 -3.40 -0.73
CA ILE A 70 -14.31 -3.47 -1.05
C ILE A 70 -15.06 -3.98 0.17
N PHE A 71 -15.85 -3.10 0.76
CA PHE A 71 -16.71 -3.40 1.90
C PHE A 71 -18.09 -3.81 1.37
N SER A 72 -18.21 -5.05 0.90
CA SER A 72 -19.49 -5.62 0.45
C SER A 72 -20.41 -5.97 1.62
N PRO A 73 -21.74 -5.95 1.42
CA PRO A 73 -22.74 -6.26 2.44
C PRO A 73 -22.87 -7.76 2.70
N ASP A 74 -21.85 -8.35 3.30
CA ASP A 74 -21.70 -9.81 3.36
C ASP A 74 -22.24 -10.42 4.65
N ASP A 75 -22.10 -9.71 5.78
CA ASP A 75 -22.45 -10.24 7.10
C ASP A 75 -23.58 -9.43 7.76
N GLU A 76 -24.53 -10.13 8.35
CA GLU A 76 -25.48 -9.55 9.32
C GLU A 76 -24.86 -9.57 10.71
N VAL A 77 -24.94 -8.46 11.42
CA VAL A 77 -24.33 -8.29 12.74
C VAL A 77 -25.31 -7.65 13.72
N VAL A 78 -25.26 -8.09 14.97
CA VAL A 78 -25.97 -7.46 16.09
C VAL A 78 -24.96 -6.82 17.02
N ILE A 79 -24.98 -5.50 17.12
CA ILE A 79 -24.02 -4.75 17.95
C ILE A 79 -24.79 -3.84 18.88
N ARG A 80 -24.58 -4.02 20.19
CA ARG A 80 -25.30 -3.28 21.25
C ARG A 80 -26.83 -3.34 21.06
N GLY A 81 -27.33 -4.50 20.62
CA GLY A 81 -28.76 -4.74 20.38
C GLY A 81 -29.33 -4.15 19.08
N GLN A 82 -28.49 -3.59 18.20
CA GLN A 82 -28.91 -3.08 16.88
C GLN A 82 -28.44 -4.02 15.77
N GLU A 83 -29.39 -4.42 14.92
CA GLU A 83 -29.12 -5.17 13.68
C GLU A 83 -28.54 -4.23 12.61
N ALA A 84 -27.50 -4.70 11.93
CA ALA A 84 -26.88 -4.00 10.81
C ALA A 84 -26.26 -5.00 9.83
N ILE A 85 -25.99 -4.54 8.61
CA ILE A 85 -25.20 -5.26 7.62
C ILE A 85 -23.79 -4.69 7.64
N ALA A 86 -22.77 -5.52 7.54
CA ALA A 86 -21.38 -5.11 7.58
C ALA A 86 -20.54 -5.81 6.50
N ALA A 87 -19.36 -5.24 6.24
CA ALA A 87 -18.31 -5.95 5.55
C ALA A 87 -17.79 -7.11 6.39
N ARG A 88 -17.30 -8.15 5.70
CA ARG A 88 -16.63 -9.29 6.34
C ARG A 88 -15.46 -8.80 7.21
N ASP A 89 -15.38 -9.35 8.42
CA ASP A 89 -14.35 -9.04 9.42
C ASP A 89 -12.92 -9.07 8.86
N ASN A 90 -12.59 -10.08 8.06
CA ASN A 90 -11.29 -10.23 7.42
C ASN A 90 -10.92 -9.02 6.54
N VAL A 91 -11.88 -8.45 5.81
CA VAL A 91 -11.63 -7.29 4.93
C VAL A 91 -11.38 -6.04 5.75
N VAL A 92 -12.04 -5.90 6.90
CA VAL A 92 -11.78 -4.82 7.86
C VAL A 92 -10.39 -4.98 8.49
N PHE A 93 -10.00 -6.21 8.83
CA PHE A 93 -8.66 -6.53 9.33
C PHE A 93 -7.56 -6.19 8.30
N GLU A 94 -7.73 -6.64 7.05
CA GLU A 94 -6.83 -6.32 5.94
C GLU A 94 -6.68 -4.81 5.77
N MET A 95 -7.78 -4.06 5.80
CA MET A 95 -7.73 -2.60 5.77
C MET A 95 -6.85 -2.03 6.88
N GLY A 96 -6.99 -2.52 8.11
CA GLY A 96 -6.17 -2.12 9.24
C GLY A 96 -4.68 -2.39 9.01
N LEU A 97 -4.34 -3.54 8.45
CA LEU A 97 -2.98 -3.93 8.08
C LEU A 97 -2.39 -2.96 7.04
N PHE A 98 -3.12 -2.68 5.95
CA PHE A 98 -2.68 -1.73 4.93
C PHE A 98 -2.57 -0.30 5.48
N VAL A 99 -3.48 0.13 6.37
CA VAL A 99 -3.39 1.45 7.03
C VAL A 99 -2.14 1.53 7.91
N GLY A 100 -1.79 0.45 8.59
CA GLY A 100 -0.58 0.38 9.43
C GLY A 100 0.72 0.53 8.63
N ILE A 101 0.74 0.00 7.40
CA ILE A 101 1.92 -0.02 6.53
C ILE A 101 2.00 1.21 5.62
N LEU A 102 0.93 1.48 4.86
CA LEU A 102 0.88 2.55 3.86
C LEU A 102 0.52 3.92 4.45
N GLY A 103 -0.07 3.92 5.65
CA GLY A 103 -0.67 5.08 6.24
C GLY A 103 -2.06 5.39 5.66
N ARG A 104 -2.90 6.03 6.48
CA ARG A 104 -4.32 6.29 6.18
C ARG A 104 -4.62 7.01 4.87
N LYS A 105 -3.69 7.79 4.33
CA LYS A 105 -3.91 8.58 3.10
C LYS A 105 -3.91 7.70 1.85
N ARG A 106 -3.26 6.53 1.89
CA ARG A 106 -3.05 5.64 0.75
C ARG A 106 -3.99 4.42 0.74
N VAL A 107 -4.92 4.37 1.69
CA VAL A 107 -5.88 3.28 1.82
C VAL A 107 -7.30 3.83 1.66
N PHE A 108 -8.03 3.24 0.73
CA PHE A 108 -9.40 3.61 0.40
C PHE A 108 -10.34 2.45 0.73
N ALA A 109 -11.54 2.78 1.20
CA ALA A 109 -12.61 1.80 1.32
C ALA A 109 -13.73 2.16 0.34
N VAL A 110 -14.33 1.12 -0.26
CA VAL A 110 -15.43 1.25 -1.21
C VAL A 110 -16.66 0.58 -0.61
N VAL A 111 -17.69 1.36 -0.29
CA VAL A 111 -18.89 0.91 0.44
C VAL A 111 -20.15 1.04 -0.42
N PRO A 112 -21.18 0.19 -0.22
CA PRO A 112 -22.46 0.36 -0.90
C PRO A 112 -23.17 1.63 -0.40
N ALA A 113 -23.72 2.42 -1.32
CA ALA A 113 -24.48 3.64 -1.02
C ALA A 113 -25.95 3.35 -0.68
N ASP A 114 -26.46 2.21 -1.14
CA ASP A 114 -27.89 1.87 -1.16
C ASP A 114 -28.22 0.59 -0.37
N VAL A 115 -27.40 0.28 0.64
CA VAL A 115 -27.65 -0.78 1.62
C VAL A 115 -27.84 -0.14 2.99
N GLY A 116 -28.99 -0.39 3.62
CA GLY A 116 -29.33 0.17 4.92
C GLY A 116 -29.88 -0.89 5.88
N PRO A 117 -29.45 -0.90 7.16
CA PRO A 117 -28.35 -0.12 7.75
C PRO A 117 -26.98 -0.79 7.50
N PHE A 118 -26.12 -0.18 6.68
CA PHE A 118 -24.74 -0.63 6.47
C PHE A 118 -23.79 0.01 7.49
N ARG A 119 -23.11 -0.82 8.28
CA ARG A 119 -22.19 -0.39 9.32
C ARG A 119 -20.77 -0.27 8.78
N VAL A 120 -20.18 0.90 8.99
CA VAL A 120 -18.73 1.12 8.88
C VAL A 120 -18.17 1.37 10.30
N PRO A 121 -17.06 0.72 10.69
CA PRO A 121 -16.38 1.02 11.95
C PRO A 121 -16.12 2.53 12.12
N THR A 122 -16.42 3.07 13.30
CA THR A 122 -16.36 4.52 13.54
C THR A 122 -14.96 5.11 13.35
N ASP A 123 -13.92 4.33 13.63
CA ASP A 123 -12.53 4.72 13.42
C ASP A 123 -12.19 4.91 11.93
N LEU A 124 -12.96 4.30 11.02
CA LEU A 124 -12.81 4.42 9.57
C LEU A 124 -13.61 5.60 8.99
N LEU A 125 -14.48 6.25 9.77
CA LEU A 125 -15.23 7.44 9.31
C LEU A 125 -14.32 8.66 9.05
N GLY A 126 -13.09 8.64 9.56
CA GLY A 126 -12.06 9.64 9.26
C GLY A 126 -11.30 9.39 7.96
N LEU A 127 -11.64 8.33 7.21
CA LEU A 127 -11.03 7.97 5.93
C LEU A 127 -11.94 8.35 4.77
N SER A 128 -11.35 8.53 3.58
CA SER A 128 -12.11 8.76 2.35
C SER A 128 -12.82 7.48 1.94
N LEU A 129 -14.12 7.40 2.23
CA LEU A 129 -15.00 6.32 1.78
C LEU A 129 -15.52 6.65 0.38
N ALA A 130 -15.11 5.87 -0.60
CA ALA A 130 -15.72 5.88 -1.93
C ALA A 130 -17.00 5.03 -1.89
N THR A 131 -17.97 5.32 -2.75
CA THR A 131 -19.25 4.63 -2.72
C THR A 131 -19.69 4.11 -4.09
N TYR A 132 -20.45 3.02 -4.08
CA TYR A 132 -21.09 2.48 -5.28
C TYR A 132 -22.56 2.18 -4.99
N GLY A 133 -23.44 2.45 -5.94
CA GLY A 133 -24.87 2.12 -5.82
C GLY A 133 -25.27 0.99 -6.75
N LYS A 134 -26.43 0.37 -6.51
CA LYS A 134 -27.04 -0.50 -7.53
C LYS A 134 -27.48 0.34 -8.73
N ARG A 135 -27.36 -0.27 -9.90
CA ARG A 135 -27.93 0.25 -11.14
C ARG A 135 -29.02 -0.70 -11.64
N ALA A 136 -30.07 -0.15 -12.23
CA ALA A 136 -31.16 -0.93 -12.80
C ALA A 136 -30.70 -1.87 -13.93
N ASP A 137 -29.63 -1.51 -14.64
CA ASP A 137 -29.02 -2.31 -15.72
C ASP A 137 -28.00 -3.35 -15.22
N GLY A 138 -27.74 -3.41 -13.90
CA GLY A 138 -26.76 -4.34 -13.31
C GLY A 138 -25.31 -4.05 -13.69
N ASN A 139 -25.01 -2.94 -14.36
CA ASN A 139 -23.66 -2.63 -14.85
C ASN A 139 -22.74 -2.19 -13.70
N LEU A 140 -22.00 -3.15 -13.14
CA LEU A 140 -21.09 -2.90 -12.01
C LEU A 140 -19.96 -1.91 -12.34
N LYS A 141 -19.42 -1.93 -13.56
CA LYS A 141 -18.38 -0.95 -13.96
C LYS A 141 -18.94 0.47 -13.91
N ALA A 142 -20.14 0.68 -14.47
CA ALA A 142 -20.79 1.99 -14.40
C ALA A 142 -21.19 2.38 -12.96
N ALA A 143 -21.55 1.41 -12.11
CA ALA A 143 -21.84 1.65 -10.69
C ALA A 143 -20.61 2.08 -9.90
N LEU A 144 -19.43 1.53 -10.23
CA LEU A 144 -18.15 1.83 -9.58
C LEU A 144 -17.40 3.00 -10.22
N GLY A 145 -17.88 3.53 -11.35
CA GLY A 145 -17.28 4.68 -12.05
C GLY A 145 -16.98 5.86 -11.12
N PRO A 146 -17.97 6.38 -10.37
CA PRO A 146 -17.74 7.47 -9.42
C PRO A 146 -16.67 7.15 -8.37
N ALA A 147 -16.71 5.95 -7.78
CA ALA A 147 -15.70 5.50 -6.82
C ALA A 147 -14.30 5.45 -7.43
N SER A 148 -14.17 4.96 -8.66
CA SER A 148 -12.92 4.94 -9.41
C SER A 148 -12.36 6.35 -9.60
N ASP A 149 -13.20 7.28 -10.06
CA ASP A 149 -12.79 8.67 -10.30
C ASP A 149 -12.33 9.36 -9.00
N ASP A 150 -13.06 9.16 -7.90
CA ASP A 150 -12.69 9.69 -6.59
C ASP A 150 -11.32 9.16 -6.12
N ILE A 151 -11.09 7.84 -6.27
CA ILE A 151 -9.82 7.19 -5.91
C ILE A 151 -8.68 7.71 -6.78
N LEU A 152 -8.85 7.78 -8.10
CA LEU A 152 -7.81 8.27 -9.01
C LEU A 152 -7.45 9.74 -8.74
N ASN A 153 -8.45 10.58 -8.48
CA ASN A 153 -8.25 11.98 -8.14
C ASN A 153 -7.49 12.14 -6.82
N ALA A 154 -7.83 11.36 -5.79
CA ALA A 154 -7.13 11.38 -4.51
C ALA A 154 -5.69 10.86 -4.66
N ALA A 155 -5.50 9.73 -5.35
CA ALA A 155 -4.19 9.14 -5.60
C ALA A 155 -3.26 10.07 -6.37
N SER A 156 -3.75 10.74 -7.41
CA SER A 156 -2.97 11.72 -8.18
C SER A 156 -2.44 12.87 -7.31
N LYS A 157 -3.28 13.42 -6.42
CA LYS A 157 -2.87 14.46 -5.46
C LYS A 157 -1.84 13.94 -4.46
N ILE A 158 -1.98 12.70 -4.02
CA ILE A 158 -1.01 12.07 -3.11
C ILE A 158 0.32 11.89 -3.81
N LEU A 159 0.34 11.33 -5.03
CA LEU A 159 1.56 11.12 -5.80
C LEU A 159 2.28 12.41 -6.17
N ALA A 160 1.55 13.50 -6.39
CA ALA A 160 2.14 14.81 -6.66
C ALA A 160 2.89 15.39 -5.43
N ASN A 161 2.38 15.14 -4.22
CA ASN A 161 2.97 15.65 -2.97
C ASN A 161 3.92 14.67 -2.29
N ASP A 162 3.74 13.38 -2.58
CA ASP A 162 4.44 12.26 -1.98
C ASP A 162 4.60 11.14 -3.04
N PRO A 163 5.52 11.30 -3.99
CA PRO A 163 5.82 10.27 -4.99
C PRO A 163 6.33 9.03 -4.25
N GLU A 164 5.69 7.89 -4.52
CA GLU A 164 5.72 6.63 -3.79
C GLU A 164 7.02 6.34 -3.00
N PRO A 165 6.94 5.95 -1.70
CA PRO A 165 8.10 5.38 -1.03
C PRO A 165 8.44 4.04 -1.71
N GLY A 166 9.61 3.92 -2.32
CA GLY A 166 10.18 2.59 -2.55
C GLY A 166 10.43 1.96 -1.20
N CYS A 167 9.84 0.82 -0.87
CA CYS A 167 10.07 0.17 0.43
C CYS A 167 10.90 -1.09 0.24
N ALA A 168 12.01 -1.23 0.98
CA ALA A 168 12.75 -2.48 1.05
C ALA A 168 12.74 -3.02 2.48
N TYR A 169 12.56 -4.32 2.60
CA TYR A 169 12.61 -5.02 3.87
C TYR A 169 13.90 -5.77 4.03
N MET A 170 14.32 -5.88 5.29
CA MET A 170 15.38 -6.77 5.68
C MET A 170 14.95 -7.66 6.82
N HIS A 171 15.17 -8.97 6.64
CA HIS A 171 15.19 -9.94 7.71
C HIS A 171 16.60 -9.99 8.30
N THR A 172 16.68 -10.10 9.62
CA THR A 172 17.84 -9.78 10.48
C THR A 172 19.07 -10.70 10.36
N GLU A 173 19.16 -11.59 9.38
CA GLU A 173 20.19 -12.65 9.36
C GLU A 173 21.31 -12.45 8.32
N GLU A 174 21.73 -11.21 8.07
CA GLU A 174 22.67 -10.81 7.00
C GLU A 174 22.02 -10.72 5.62
N SER A 175 21.57 -9.53 5.26
CA SER A 175 20.91 -9.29 3.98
C SER A 175 21.51 -8.07 3.28
N CYS A 176 22.17 -8.30 2.15
CA CYS A 176 22.65 -7.25 1.25
C CYS A 176 21.61 -7.05 0.14
N HIS A 177 20.95 -5.89 0.13
CA HIS A 177 19.97 -5.57 -0.90
C HIS A 177 20.48 -4.46 -1.82
N VAL A 178 20.45 -4.74 -3.12
CA VAL A 178 20.60 -3.70 -4.15
C VAL A 178 19.20 -3.24 -4.51
N ILE A 179 18.87 -2.02 -4.12
CA ILE A 179 17.56 -1.45 -4.43
C ILE A 179 17.71 -0.57 -5.68
N PRO A 180 17.00 -0.89 -6.78
CA PRO A 180 16.93 0.02 -7.90
C PRO A 180 16.23 1.30 -7.44
N ILE A 181 16.95 2.42 -7.53
CA ILE A 181 16.39 3.76 -7.26
C ILE A 181 15.60 4.15 -8.51
N ASP A 182 14.34 3.75 -8.61
CA ASP A 182 13.44 4.23 -9.64
C ASP A 182 12.74 5.54 -9.22
N ARG A 183 12.95 6.00 -7.97
CA ARG A 183 12.16 7.05 -7.30
C ARG A 183 13.02 7.95 -6.40
N ASN A 184 12.59 9.20 -6.23
CA ASN A 184 13.27 10.22 -5.42
C ASN A 184 13.16 10.01 -3.91
N ARG A 185 12.31 9.06 -3.44
CA ARG A 185 12.12 8.76 -2.02
C ARG A 185 12.09 7.26 -1.79
N PHE A 186 12.88 6.82 -0.81
CA PHE A 186 13.01 5.41 -0.46
C PHE A 186 12.97 5.22 1.06
N SER A 187 12.44 4.08 1.52
CA SER A 187 12.26 3.67 2.91
C SER A 187 12.81 2.25 3.13
N VAL A 188 13.82 2.10 3.99
CA VAL A 188 14.18 0.77 4.53
C VAL A 188 13.32 0.52 5.76
N VAL A 189 12.68 -0.64 5.89
CA VAL A 189 11.99 -1.06 7.11
C VAL A 189 12.70 -2.24 7.74
N PHE A 190 13.10 -2.09 9.00
CA PHE A 190 13.69 -3.15 9.81
C PHE A 190 12.63 -3.73 10.75
N GLN A 191 12.39 -5.04 10.71
CA GLN A 191 11.43 -5.69 11.61
C GLN A 191 12.10 -6.26 12.88
N PRO A 192 11.39 -6.29 14.03
CA PRO A 192 11.89 -6.88 15.28
C PRO A 192 12.06 -8.41 15.22
N PRO A 193 12.81 -9.04 16.17
CA PRO A 193 13.38 -8.44 17.38
C PRO A 193 14.78 -7.88 17.14
N MET A 194 14.89 -6.55 17.06
CA MET A 194 16.18 -5.88 17.04
C MET A 194 16.68 -5.74 18.48
N ARG A 195 17.79 -6.40 18.82
CA ARG A 195 18.40 -6.33 20.15
C ARG A 195 19.24 -5.05 20.36
N CYS A 196 19.50 -4.30 19.28
CA CYS A 196 20.25 -3.06 19.27
C CYS A 196 19.74 -2.14 18.14
N THR A 197 20.01 -0.84 18.26
CA THR A 197 19.86 0.12 17.16
C THR A 197 21.03 -0.06 16.20
N PRO A 198 20.82 -0.44 14.93
CA PRO A 198 21.91 -0.67 14.00
C PRO A 198 22.52 0.66 13.56
N ALA A 199 23.82 0.68 13.34
CA ALA A 199 24.46 1.76 12.60
C ALA A 199 24.17 1.57 11.10
N LEU A 200 23.47 2.53 10.49
CA LEU A 200 23.10 2.46 9.08
C LEU A 200 24.01 3.37 8.25
N ASN A 201 24.72 2.77 7.30
CA ASN A 201 25.59 3.49 6.38
C ASN A 201 25.04 3.41 4.95
N PHE A 202 24.63 4.56 4.41
CA PHE A 202 24.08 4.69 3.06
C PHE A 202 25.14 5.20 2.10
N ARG A 203 25.31 4.52 0.96
CA ARG A 203 26.26 4.91 -0.08
C ARG A 203 25.64 4.82 -1.48
N ASP A 204 26.12 5.64 -2.41
CA ASP A 204 25.77 5.48 -3.82
C ASP A 204 26.57 4.33 -4.48
N ALA A 205 26.30 4.08 -5.76
CA ALA A 205 27.00 3.09 -6.58
C ALA A 205 28.53 3.26 -6.64
N ASN A 206 29.02 4.47 -6.37
CA ASN A 206 30.44 4.84 -6.39
C ASN A 206 31.04 4.87 -4.97
N GLY A 207 30.28 4.51 -3.94
CA GLY A 207 30.72 4.49 -2.55
C GLY A 207 30.64 5.83 -1.81
N LYS A 208 30.04 6.88 -2.40
CA LYS A 208 29.87 8.19 -1.77
C LYS A 208 28.77 8.13 -0.70
N SER A 209 29.02 8.69 0.48
CA SER A 209 28.04 8.73 1.57
C SER A 209 26.78 9.53 1.19
N LEU A 210 25.62 8.97 1.53
CA LEU A 210 24.30 9.59 1.33
C LEU A 210 23.71 10.18 2.62
N THR A 211 24.45 10.19 3.73
CA THR A 211 24.01 10.82 5.00
C THR A 211 23.48 12.26 4.84
N PRO A 212 24.05 13.13 4.00
CA PRO A 212 23.52 14.49 3.80
C PRO A 212 22.13 14.55 3.16
N HIS A 213 21.69 13.47 2.53
CA HIS A 213 20.39 13.34 1.88
C HIS A 213 19.33 12.74 2.82
N LEU A 214 19.68 12.43 4.06
CA LEU A 214 18.76 11.89 5.05
C LEU A 214 17.74 12.96 5.43
N ILE A 215 16.50 12.75 5.01
CA ILE A 215 15.36 13.59 5.40
C ILE A 215 14.96 13.24 6.82
N ASP A 216 14.84 11.93 7.11
CA ASP A 216 14.21 11.50 8.34
C ASP A 216 14.53 10.07 8.77
N CYS A 217 14.47 9.84 10.09
CA CYS A 217 14.64 8.55 10.74
C CYS A 217 13.73 8.45 11.97
N TRP A 218 12.69 7.61 11.90
CA TRP A 218 11.76 7.37 13.02
C TRP A 218 11.59 5.89 13.31
N THR A 219 11.15 5.61 14.54
CA THR A 219 10.61 4.30 14.89
C THR A 219 9.27 4.41 15.62
N ARG A 220 8.38 3.47 15.31
CA ARG A 220 7.34 2.99 16.25
C ARG A 220 7.31 1.47 16.37
N TYR A 221 7.65 0.74 15.29
CA TYR A 221 7.74 -0.73 15.25
C TYR A 221 8.87 -1.26 14.33
N GLY A 222 9.80 -0.38 13.94
CA GLY A 222 10.90 -0.62 13.00
C GLY A 222 11.58 0.69 12.66
N PHE A 223 12.79 0.66 12.10
CA PHE A 223 13.48 1.86 11.60
C PHE A 223 13.02 2.15 10.18
N THR A 224 12.52 3.37 9.92
CA THR A 224 12.28 3.88 8.57
C THR A 224 13.30 4.96 8.25
N VAL A 225 14.09 4.78 7.19
CA VAL A 225 15.06 5.78 6.72
C VAL A 225 14.58 6.39 5.42
N THR A 226 14.41 7.72 5.38
CA THR A 226 13.99 8.44 4.18
C THR A 226 15.14 9.27 3.61
N LEU A 227 15.47 9.06 2.34
CA LEU A 227 16.51 9.81 1.62
C LEU A 227 15.89 10.66 0.48
N ASP A 228 16.36 11.90 0.31
CA ASP A 228 16.08 12.75 -0.87
C ASP A 228 17.25 12.63 -1.85
N LEU A 229 17.11 11.71 -2.81
CA LEU A 229 18.22 11.33 -3.68
C LEU A 229 18.36 12.30 -4.85
N PRO A 230 19.59 12.66 -5.25
CA PRO A 230 19.82 13.47 -6.43
C PRO A 230 19.40 12.71 -7.70
N ALA A 231 18.89 13.43 -8.70
CA ALA A 231 18.21 12.87 -9.87
C ALA A 231 19.09 11.94 -10.76
N ASP A 232 20.41 11.96 -10.56
CA ASP A 232 21.40 11.15 -11.27
C ASP A 232 21.79 9.85 -10.53
N ALA A 233 21.26 9.62 -9.32
CA ALA A 233 21.53 8.40 -8.55
C ALA A 233 20.91 7.17 -9.24
N LYS A 234 21.76 6.25 -9.73
CA LYS A 234 21.30 5.05 -10.47
C LYS A 234 21.13 3.81 -9.60
N LYS A 235 21.91 3.68 -8.52
CA LYS A 235 21.86 2.55 -7.57
C LYS A 235 22.22 3.00 -6.17
N LEU A 236 21.49 2.49 -5.18
CA LEU A 236 21.79 2.65 -3.78
C LEU A 236 22.43 1.36 -3.27
N THR A 237 23.51 1.51 -2.51
CA THR A 237 24.07 0.41 -1.71
C THR A 237 24.02 0.85 -0.26
N PHE A 238 23.47 0.02 0.60
CA PHE A 238 23.47 0.31 2.03
C PHE A 238 24.00 -0.89 2.80
N ILE A 239 24.64 -0.60 3.91
CA ILE A 239 25.13 -1.59 4.85
C ILE A 239 24.48 -1.26 6.18
N ALA A 240 23.69 -2.20 6.69
CA ALA A 240 23.19 -2.15 8.04
C ALA A 240 24.09 -2.98 8.93
N ASP A 241 24.70 -2.33 9.91
CA ASP A 241 25.59 -2.98 10.86
C ASP A 241 24.90 -3.02 12.22
N ALA A 242 24.35 -4.18 12.57
CA ALA A 242 23.66 -4.42 13.83
C ALA A 242 24.65 -4.85 14.94
N ARG A 243 25.84 -4.24 14.98
CA ARG A 243 26.77 -4.41 16.09
C ARG A 243 26.34 -3.53 17.28
N PRO A 244 26.40 -4.02 18.53
CA PRO A 244 26.28 -3.16 19.71
C PRO A 244 27.28 -2.00 19.59
N SER A 245 26.89 -0.79 20.01
CA SER A 245 27.86 0.30 20.18
C SER A 245 28.97 -0.22 21.10
N GLU A 246 30.21 -0.27 20.62
CA GLU A 246 31.36 -0.54 21.48
C GLU A 246 31.33 0.47 22.64
N LEU A 247 31.27 -0.06 23.87
CA LEU A 247 31.43 0.70 25.11
C LEU A 247 32.88 1.16 25.26
#